data_AF-A0A388QMR4-F1
#
_entry.id   AF-A0A388QMR4-F1
#
_cell.length_a   1.000
_cell.length_b   1.000
_cell.length_c   1.000
_cell.angle_alpha   90.00
_cell.angle_beta   90.00
_cell.angle_gamma   90.00
#
_symmetry.space_group_name_H-M   'P 1'
#
loop_
_entity.id
_entity.type
_entity.pdbx_description
1 polymer ?
#
loop_
_entity_poly.entity_id
_entity_poly.type
_entity_poly.pdbx_seq_one_letter_code
_entity_poly.pdbx_strand_id
1 'polypeptide(L)'
;MEITNNKSDGVEIIKKALLDATKKDPSIDITYLGAPKYRLSITSEDFKSAEKTLKPIIVEIQESIEKKKGSFKFTREESKKTREN
;
A
#
# COMPACT_ATOMS: atom_id res chain seq x y z
N MET A 1 5.03 -2.15 -3.93
CA MET A 1 4.87 -3.00 -2.73
C MET A 1 4.72 -4.44 -3.16
N GLU A 2 5.25 -5.36 -2.37
CA GLU A 2 5.17 -6.79 -2.63
C GLU A 2 4.31 -7.43 -1.53
N ILE A 3 3.23 -8.10 -1.93
CA ILE A 3 2.31 -8.75 -1.02
C ILE A 3 2.20 -10.21 -1.43
N THR A 4 2.54 -11.10 -0.51
CA THR A 4 2.48 -12.55 -0.70
C THR A 4 1.56 -13.16 0.35
N ASN A 5 0.75 -14.13 -0.07
CA ASN A 5 -0.06 -14.90 0.84
C ASN A 5 -0.11 -16.35 0.36
N ASN A 6 0.26 -17.27 1.24
CA ASN A 6 0.35 -18.71 0.93
C ASN A 6 -0.98 -19.45 1.13
N LYS A 7 -2.06 -18.74 1.49
CA LYS A 7 -3.41 -19.31 1.55
C LYS A 7 -4.03 -19.41 0.16
N SER A 8 -4.89 -20.40 -0.03
CA SER A 8 -5.71 -20.56 -1.24
C SER A 8 -6.52 -19.29 -1.55
N ASP A 9 -7.00 -18.57 -0.53
CA ASP A 9 -7.74 -17.31 -0.67
C ASP A 9 -6.85 -16.05 -0.61
N GLY A 10 -5.56 -16.21 -0.88
CA GLY A 10 -4.57 -15.13 -0.72
C GLY A 10 -4.92 -13.86 -1.50
N VAL A 11 -5.42 -14.01 -2.73
CA VAL A 11 -5.83 -12.87 -3.59
C VAL A 11 -7.03 -12.12 -3.03
N GLU A 12 -8.06 -12.83 -2.56
CA GLU A 12 -9.24 -12.21 -1.93
C GLU A 12 -8.87 -11.48 -0.65
N ILE A 13 -7.97 -12.07 0.14
CA ILE A 13 -7.45 -11.47 1.36
C ILE A 13 -6.77 -10.14 1.05
N ILE A 14 -5.89 -10.11 0.06
CA ILE A 14 -5.15 -8.92 -0.37
C ILE A 14 -6.12 -7.88 -0.91
N LYS A 15 -7.05 -8.28 -1.79
CA LYS A 15 -8.08 -7.39 -2.34
C LYS A 15 -8.90 -6.72 -1.24
N LYS A 16 -9.35 -7.47 -0.23
CA LYS A 16 -10.06 -6.91 0.94
C LYS A 16 -9.21 -5.91 1.73
N ALA A 17 -7.93 -6.24 1.99
CA ALA A 17 -7.05 -5.36 2.75
C ALA A 17 -6.77 -4.04 2.00
N LEU A 18 -6.56 -4.12 0.68
CA LEU A 18 -6.38 -2.95 -0.17
C LEU A 18 -7.67 -2.11 -0.26
N LEU A 19 -8.84 -2.75 -0.38
CA LEU A 19 -10.13 -2.04 -0.38
C LEU A 19 -10.38 -1.27 0.91
N ASP A 20 -10.02 -1.85 2.06
CA ASP A 20 -10.18 -1.21 3.37
C ASP A 20 -9.31 0.05 3.47
N ALA A 21 -8.06 -0.04 2.99
CA ALA A 21 -7.15 1.09 2.94
C ALA A 21 -7.66 2.21 2.00
N THR A 22 -8.13 1.86 0.80
CA THR A 22 -8.69 2.83 -0.17
C THR A 22 -10.01 3.44 0.31
N LYS A 23 -10.81 2.73 1.13
CA LYS A 23 -12.04 3.29 1.72
C LYS A 23 -11.77 4.40 2.73
N LYS A 24 -10.62 4.37 3.38
CA LYS A 24 -10.25 5.36 4.40
C LYS A 24 -9.81 6.68 3.79
N ASP A 25 -9.14 6.62 2.65
CA ASP A 25 -8.69 7.79 1.94
C ASP A 25 -8.88 7.60 0.42
N PRO A 26 -9.84 8.31 -0.20
CA PRO A 26 -10.11 8.19 -1.63
C PRO A 26 -8.95 8.70 -2.51
N SER A 27 -7.99 9.38 -1.89
CA SER A 27 -6.71 9.79 -2.47
C SER A 27 -5.83 8.62 -2.91
N ILE A 28 -6.05 7.42 -2.38
CA ILE A 28 -5.18 6.27 -2.64
C ILE A 28 -5.71 5.48 -3.82
N ASP A 29 -4.87 5.32 -4.83
CA ASP A 29 -5.13 4.43 -5.95
C ASP A 29 -4.19 3.21 -5.88
N ILE A 30 -4.76 2.02 -6.01
CA ILE A 30 -4.01 0.77 -5.89
C ILE A 30 -4.15 0.01 -7.20
N THR A 31 -3.04 -0.08 -7.93
CA THR A 31 -2.97 -0.79 -9.21
C THR A 31 -2.34 -2.16 -9.01
N TYR A 32 -3.03 -3.20 -9.45
CA TYR A 32 -2.46 -4.54 -9.53
C TYR A 32 -1.56 -4.65 -10.76
N LEU A 33 -0.25 -4.83 -10.55
CA LEU A 33 0.72 -5.03 -11.63
C LEU A 33 0.95 -6.52 -11.93
N GLY A 34 0.72 -7.39 -10.95
CA GLY A 34 0.90 -8.83 -11.06
C GLY A 34 1.56 -9.40 -9.82
N ALA A 35 1.04 -10.48 -9.25
CA ALA A 35 1.53 -11.05 -8.01
C ALA A 35 3.03 -11.39 -8.10
N PRO A 36 3.83 -11.03 -7.07
CA PRO A 36 3.44 -10.42 -5.80
C PRO A 36 3.41 -8.87 -5.80
N LYS A 37 3.60 -8.21 -6.94
CA LYS A 37 3.77 -6.75 -7.06
C LYS A 37 2.44 -6.00 -7.19
N TYR A 38 2.25 -5.03 -6.30
CA TYR A 38 1.15 -4.07 -6.30
C TYR A 38 1.75 -2.66 -6.29
N ARG A 39 1.11 -1.74 -7.02
CA ARG A 39 1.45 -0.31 -7.02
C ARG A 39 0.45 0.41 -6.14
N LEU A 40 0.95 1.25 -5.26
CA LEU A 40 0.15 2.18 -4.48
C LEU A 40 0.55 3.60 -4.91
N SER A 41 -0.44 4.37 -5.33
CA SER A 41 -0.34 5.77 -5.73
C SER A 41 -1.18 6.59 -4.75
N ILE A 42 -0.68 7.74 -4.31
CA ILE A 42 -1.45 8.66 -3.47
C ILE A 42 -1.57 9.98 -4.21
N THR A 43 -2.80 10.45 -4.36
CA THR A 43 -3.17 11.71 -4.99
C THR A 43 -3.69 12.64 -3.91
N SER A 44 -2.88 13.59 -3.47
CA SER A 44 -3.30 14.62 -2.53
C SER A 44 -2.92 16.00 -3.06
N GLU A 45 -3.68 17.01 -2.65
CA GLU A 45 -3.43 18.42 -3.03
C GLU A 45 -2.10 18.95 -2.49
N ASP A 46 -1.67 18.44 -1.32
CA ASP A 46 -0.43 18.83 -0.65
C ASP A 46 0.47 17.63 -0.35
N PHE A 47 1.78 17.77 -0.61
CA PHE A 47 2.77 16.76 -0.27
C PHE A 47 2.80 16.43 1.24
N LYS A 48 2.59 17.44 2.09
CA LYS A 48 2.51 17.26 3.54
C LYS A 48 1.33 16.39 3.95
N SER A 49 0.18 16.57 3.29
CA SER A 49 -1.02 15.75 3.52
C SER A 49 -0.78 14.33 3.02
N ALA A 50 -0.20 14.16 1.83
CA ALA A 50 0.17 12.85 1.29
C ALA A 50 1.12 12.08 2.24
N GLU A 51 2.15 12.72 2.81
CA GLU A 51 3.05 12.06 3.78
C GLU A 51 2.35 11.71 5.09
N LYS A 52 1.49 12.60 5.59
CA LYS A 52 0.76 12.39 6.84
C LYS A 52 -0.26 11.24 6.70
N THR A 53 -0.78 11.04 5.50
CA THR A 53 -1.72 9.97 5.13
C THR A 53 -0.97 8.67 4.78
N LEU A 54 0.13 8.74 4.02
CA LEU A 54 0.92 7.57 3.60
C LEU A 54 1.41 6.72 4.79
N LYS A 55 1.92 7.37 5.85
CA LYS A 55 2.44 6.66 7.04
C LYS A 55 1.40 5.74 7.71
N PRO A 56 0.25 6.24 8.20
CA PRO A 56 -0.75 5.40 8.83
C PRO A 56 -1.34 4.35 7.87
N ILE A 57 -1.48 4.67 6.58
CA ILE A 57 -1.97 3.72 5.57
C ILE A 57 -1.03 2.54 5.38
N ILE A 58 0.28 2.75 5.32
CA ILE A 58 1.23 1.65 5.18
C ILE A 58 1.15 0.73 6.41
N VAL A 59 1.10 1.31 7.61
CA VAL A 59 0.95 0.55 8.86
C VAL A 59 -0.34 -0.25 8.85
N GLU A 60 -1.44 0.34 8.41
CA GLU A 60 -2.73 -0.31 8.37
C GLU A 60 -2.84 -1.43 7.34
N ILE A 61 -2.26 -1.22 6.15
CA ILE A 61 -2.14 -2.28 5.14
C ILE A 61 -1.28 -3.42 5.71
N GLN A 62 -0.16 -3.10 6.36
CA GLN A 62 0.68 -4.09 7.00
C GLN A 62 -0.08 -4.87 8.08
N GLU A 63 -0.77 -4.20 9.01
CA GLU A 63 -1.59 -4.85 10.04
C GLU A 63 -2.71 -5.71 9.44
N SER A 64 -3.37 -5.22 8.38
CA SER A 64 -4.41 -5.97 7.68
C SER A 64 -3.86 -7.24 7.03
N ILE A 65 -2.67 -7.18 6.42
CA ILE A 65 -2.02 -8.34 5.81
C ILE A 65 -1.50 -9.30 6.88
N GLU A 66 -0.92 -8.79 7.98
CA GLU A 66 -0.41 -9.59 9.09
C GLU A 66 -1.53 -10.36 9.81
N LYS A 67 -2.67 -9.70 10.09
CA LYS A 67 -3.89 -10.35 10.62
C LYS A 67 -4.36 -11.52 9.76
N LYS A 68 -4.13 -11.46 8.46
CA LYS A 68 -4.55 -12.50 7.52
C LYS A 68 -3.47 -13.57 7.28
N LYS A 69 -2.36 -13.55 8.04
CA LYS A 69 -1.16 -14.39 7.84
C LYS A 69 -0.50 -14.24 6.46
N GLY A 70 -0.62 -13.06 5.85
CA GLY A 70 0.15 -12.72 4.66
C GLY A 70 1.49 -12.09 5.02
N SER A 71 2.42 -12.10 4.07
CA SER A 71 3.66 -11.33 4.15
C SER A 71 3.51 -10.05 3.33
N PHE A 72 3.79 -8.93 3.98
CA PHE A 72 3.80 -7.62 3.36
C PHE A 72 5.22 -7.09 3.33
N LYS A 73 5.70 -6.73 2.14
CA LYS A 73 7.00 -6.10 1.96
C LYS A 73 6.79 -4.77 1.23
N PHE A 74 6.91 -3.70 2.00
CA PHE A 74 6.90 -2.37 1.44
C PHE A 74 8.33 -1.93 1.14
N THR A 75 8.72 -2.01 -0.12
CA THR A 75 9.92 -1.33 -0.60
C THR A 75 9.54 0.13 -0.85
N ARG A 76 9.83 0.99 0.13
CA ARG A 76 9.90 2.42 -0.11
C ARG A 76 11.20 2.64 -0.88
N GLU A 77 11.13 2.82 -2.19
CA GLU A 77 12.14 3.69 -2.79
C GLU A 77 11.93 5.04 -2.12
N GLU A 78 12.87 5.43 -1.25
CA GLU A 78 12.91 6.79 -0.73
C GLU A 78 12.68 7.70 -1.91
N SER A 79 11.67 8.55 -1.80
CA SER A 79 11.45 9.66 -2.70
C SER A 79 12.83 10.20 -3.04
N LYS A 80 13.23 10.11 -4.32
CA LYS A 80 14.25 11.00 -4.83
C LYS A 80 13.75 12.39 -4.43
N LYS A 81 14.30 12.92 -3.33
CA LYS A 81 14.68 14.32 -3.31
C LYS A 81 15.69 14.40 -4.45
N THR A 82 15.21 14.59 -5.67
CA THR A 82 15.97 15.39 -6.61
C THR A 82 16.03 16.78 -5.98
N ARG A 83 16.97 16.95 -5.04
CA ARG A 83 17.74 18.18 -4.97
C ARG A 83 18.51 18.16 -6.29
N GLU A 84 17.91 18.72 -7.32
CA GLU A 84 18.69 19.24 -8.43
C GLU A 84 19.59 20.33 -7.83
N ASN A 85 20.89 20.13 -7.98
CA ASN A 85 21.96 21.00 -7.51
C ASN A 85 22.41 21.91 -8.65
#